data_AF-A0A6C0HU78-F1
#
_entry.id   AF-A0A6C0HU78-F1
#
_cell.length_a   1.000
_cell.length_b   1.000
_cell.length_c   1.000
_cell.angle_alpha   90.00
_cell.angle_beta   90.00
_cell.angle_gamma   90.00
#
_symmetry.space_group_name_H-M   'P 1'
#
loop_
_entity.id
_entity.type
_entity.pdbx_description
1 polymer ?
#
loop_
_entity_poly.entity_id
_entity_poly.type
_entity_poly.pdbx_seq_one_letter_code
_entity_poly.pdbx_strand_id
1 'polypeptide(L)'
;MVNQNDEKIDSDYIPSDNDTYITNDTDTESIQTTMTHISSLLENLEEQEFLDIVNDIYNQFDDFLNDNIGKLSSPNFYKDMFYYVAYILYEEWMDAELYGDVDDDSIEDEIFNELLEFIEHVWNIYIDVCDIPVRSIKYKDLSENSVSNKKLRESKEKIHEKIERLNSMPQPAQRTPEWYEFRNNLLSASNLSKIFGSASQLNSIIYEKCQPQNANTSPDFSKTNTSLPTHWGVKYEPITAMIYEKMFRAKIGEFGCIRHSIHEFIGASPDGINIDPESLHYGRMLEIKNIVNRDITGIPKEEYWVQCQIQMETCDLNFCDFMETRILEYKTEQEFYQDSDRKYRGVVLYFIEKDRFSESVNIPKYKYMPLSVELNEEEIYNWISQTRESVREEGLVLFNTLYWYLEEYSCVLIPRNKPWFEAVFPMIRETWDIILKERVEGFEHRSPKKKEKKIVNTIVTSDVSGNSYTIENLNMDRTFCLVKLG
;
A
#
# COMPACT_ATOMS: atom_id res chain seq x y z
N MET A 1 33.39 -28.60 -16.21
CA MET A 1 33.12 -28.87 -14.79
C MET A 1 32.20 -27.77 -14.33
N VAL A 2 30.94 -28.15 -14.14
CA VAL A 2 29.83 -27.31 -13.69
C VAL A 2 30.06 -27.02 -12.21
N ASN A 3 30.00 -25.76 -11.80
CA ASN A 3 29.75 -25.38 -10.42
C ASN A 3 28.52 -24.47 -10.43
N GLN A 4 27.41 -25.06 -9.97
CA GLN A 4 26.22 -24.38 -9.50
C GLN A 4 26.61 -23.60 -8.24
N ASN A 5 26.20 -22.34 -8.16
CA ASN A 5 26.05 -21.62 -6.90
C ASN A 5 24.63 -21.06 -6.90
N ASP A 6 23.87 -21.49 -5.89
CA ASP A 6 22.46 -21.20 -5.66
C ASP A 6 22.21 -19.69 -5.47
N GLU A 7 21.26 -19.17 -6.25
CA GLU A 7 20.70 -17.82 -6.11
C GLU A 7 19.60 -17.82 -5.04
N LYS A 8 19.78 -17.01 -4.00
CA LYS A 8 18.70 -16.53 -3.13
C LYS A 8 18.29 -15.13 -3.60
N ILE A 9 17.22 -15.06 -4.39
CA ILE A 9 16.34 -13.90 -4.49
C ILE A 9 14.92 -14.45 -4.36
N ASP A 10 14.35 -14.32 -3.18
CA ASP A 10 12.94 -14.63 -2.90
C ASP A 10 12.10 -13.43 -3.36
N SER A 11 11.62 -13.45 -4.61
CA SER A 11 10.57 -12.56 -5.09
C SER A 11 9.79 -13.23 -6.23
N ASP A 12 8.49 -13.40 -5.99
CA ASP A 12 7.52 -14.25 -6.71
C ASP A 12 7.13 -13.79 -8.13
N TYR A 13 8.09 -13.56 -9.03
CA TYR A 13 7.80 -13.33 -10.45
C TYR A 13 8.57 -14.29 -11.35
N ILE A 14 7.87 -15.29 -11.89
CA ILE A 14 8.38 -16.17 -12.95
C ILE A 14 7.73 -15.73 -14.27
N PRO A 15 8.51 -15.23 -15.25
CA PRO A 15 7.98 -14.97 -16.59
C PRO A 15 7.72 -16.31 -17.31
N SER A 16 6.49 -16.57 -17.72
CA SER A 16 6.17 -17.70 -18.59
C SER A 16 6.43 -17.34 -20.06
N ASP A 17 7.42 -17.99 -20.68
CA ASP A 17 7.42 -18.19 -22.12
C ASP A 17 7.68 -19.69 -22.40
N ASN A 18 6.78 -20.26 -23.21
CA ASN A 18 6.79 -21.58 -23.87
C ASN A 18 6.19 -22.82 -23.17
N ASP A 19 5.15 -23.33 -23.85
CA ASP A 19 4.56 -24.66 -23.76
C ASP A 19 5.60 -25.79 -23.69
N THR A 20 5.51 -26.65 -22.67
CA THR A 20 5.69 -28.09 -22.84
C THR A 20 5.07 -28.86 -21.67
N TYR A 21 4.21 -29.84 -21.98
CA TYR A 21 3.63 -30.77 -21.03
C TYR A 21 4.72 -31.52 -20.25
N ILE A 22 4.78 -31.33 -18.93
CA ILE A 22 5.49 -32.22 -18.01
C ILE A 22 4.57 -32.49 -16.82
N THR A 23 4.49 -33.78 -16.50
CA THR A 23 3.63 -34.45 -15.53
C THR A 23 3.94 -34.04 -14.09
N ASN A 24 2.85 -33.91 -13.30
CA ASN A 24 2.84 -33.63 -11.88
C ASN A 24 3.64 -34.66 -11.08
N ASP A 25 4.58 -34.17 -10.27
CA ASP A 25 4.89 -34.72 -8.95
C ASP A 25 4.95 -33.50 -8.03
N THR A 26 3.88 -33.28 -7.26
CA THR A 26 3.84 -32.30 -6.18
C THR A 26 4.28 -33.00 -4.90
N ASP A 27 5.34 -32.46 -4.29
CA ASP A 27 5.86 -32.81 -2.97
C ASP A 27 4.76 -32.74 -1.90
N THR A 28 4.12 -33.87 -1.65
CA THR A 28 3.17 -34.11 -0.55
C THR A 28 3.85 -34.38 0.80
N GLU A 29 5.18 -34.41 0.86
CA GLU A 29 5.91 -34.90 2.04
C GLU A 29 6.16 -33.85 3.13
N SER A 30 6.03 -32.54 2.86
CA SER A 30 6.42 -31.52 3.86
C SER A 30 5.31 -31.08 4.82
N ILE A 31 4.06 -31.48 4.60
CA ILE A 31 2.89 -31.00 5.38
C ILE A 31 2.53 -31.95 6.54
N GLN A 32 3.06 -33.18 6.53
CA GLN A 32 2.58 -34.24 7.41
C GLN A 32 3.18 -34.22 8.84
N THR A 33 3.94 -33.19 9.23
CA THR A 33 4.83 -33.28 10.42
C THR A 33 4.57 -32.28 11.56
N THR A 34 3.43 -31.57 11.62
CA THR A 34 3.23 -30.60 12.73
C THR A 34 1.87 -30.62 13.45
N MET A 35 0.80 -31.17 12.86
CA MET A 35 -0.47 -31.33 13.56
C MET A 35 -0.54 -32.74 14.16
N THR A 36 -0.35 -32.92 15.45
CA THR A 36 -0.42 -34.26 16.06
C THR A 36 -1.65 -34.45 16.93
N HIS A 37 -2.13 -33.42 17.62
CA HIS A 37 -3.27 -33.51 18.52
C HIS A 37 -4.61 -33.41 17.78
N ILE A 38 -4.79 -32.35 16.98
CA ILE A 38 -5.97 -32.13 16.13
C ILE A 38 -6.05 -33.17 15.04
N SER A 39 -4.95 -33.50 14.36
CA SER A 39 -4.97 -34.57 13.34
C SER A 39 -5.38 -35.91 13.95
N SER A 40 -4.84 -36.27 15.13
CA SER A 40 -5.26 -37.47 15.84
C SER A 40 -6.74 -37.43 16.25
N LEU A 41 -7.23 -36.29 16.75
CA LEU A 41 -8.64 -36.12 17.10
C LEU A 41 -9.54 -36.30 15.86
N LEU A 42 -9.21 -35.62 14.76
CA LEU A 42 -9.97 -35.66 13.51
C LEU A 42 -9.91 -37.04 12.83
N GLU A 43 -8.79 -37.77 12.91
CA GLU A 43 -8.64 -39.13 12.39
C GLU A 43 -9.57 -40.14 13.09
N ASN A 44 -10.00 -39.85 14.32
CA ASN A 44 -10.89 -40.71 15.09
C ASN A 44 -12.39 -40.42 14.85
N LEU A 45 -12.72 -39.36 14.10
CA LEU A 45 -14.10 -39.00 13.77
C LEU A 45 -14.65 -39.82 12.61
N GLU A 46 -15.96 -40.08 12.62
CA GLU A 46 -16.65 -40.58 11.44
C GLU A 46 -16.69 -39.49 10.34
N GLU A 47 -16.74 -39.89 9.06
CA GLU A 47 -16.73 -38.96 7.92
C GLU A 47 -17.85 -37.90 8.02
N GLN A 48 -19.03 -38.29 8.51
CA GLN A 48 -20.14 -37.36 8.69
C GLN A 48 -19.87 -36.32 9.79
N GLU A 49 -19.23 -36.72 10.89
CA GLU A 49 -18.89 -35.81 11.98
C GLU A 49 -17.86 -34.77 11.54
N PHE A 50 -16.85 -35.20 10.77
CA PHE A 50 -15.89 -34.29 10.17
C PHE A 50 -16.56 -33.27 9.23
N LEU A 51 -17.48 -33.72 8.38
CA LEU A 51 -18.23 -32.83 7.49
C LEU A 51 -19.12 -31.85 8.27
N ASP A 52 -19.71 -32.28 9.37
CA ASP A 52 -20.53 -31.43 10.22
C ASP A 52 -19.68 -30.31 10.86
N ILE A 53 -18.47 -30.62 11.34
CA ILE A 53 -17.51 -29.62 11.85
C ILE A 53 -17.12 -28.62 10.76
N VAL A 54 -16.78 -29.09 9.56
CA VAL A 54 -16.40 -28.20 8.45
C VAL A 54 -17.56 -27.29 8.04
N ASN A 55 -18.79 -27.80 8.00
CA ASN A 55 -19.97 -27.01 7.71
C ASN A 55 -20.24 -25.97 8.80
N ASP A 56 -20.01 -26.32 10.07
CA ASP A 56 -20.13 -25.36 11.16
C ASP A 56 -19.10 -24.22 11.02
N ILE A 57 -17.83 -24.55 10.73
CA ILE A 57 -16.80 -23.55 10.42
C ILE A 57 -17.23 -22.64 9.27
N TYR A 58 -17.81 -23.18 8.20
CA TYR A 58 -18.32 -22.38 7.09
C TYR A 58 -19.42 -21.41 7.51
N ASN A 59 -20.36 -21.84 8.35
CA ASN A 59 -21.39 -20.95 8.90
C ASN A 59 -20.77 -19.85 9.77
N GLN A 60 -19.78 -20.18 10.61
CA GLN A 60 -19.09 -19.20 11.43
C GLN A 60 -18.30 -18.18 10.58
N PHE A 61 -17.70 -18.60 9.47
CA PHE A 61 -17.10 -17.68 8.50
C PHE A 61 -18.14 -16.74 7.88
N ASP A 62 -19.28 -17.28 7.42
CA ASP A 62 -20.38 -16.49 6.86
C ASP A 62 -20.87 -15.43 7.85
N ASP A 63 -21.14 -15.83 9.10
CA ASP A 63 -21.59 -14.93 10.16
C ASP A 63 -20.56 -13.83 10.45
N PHE A 64 -19.29 -14.20 10.60
CA PHE A 64 -18.23 -13.22 10.84
C PHE A 64 -18.09 -12.24 9.68
N LEU A 65 -18.11 -12.73 8.44
CA LEU A 65 -18.03 -11.90 7.23
C LEU A 65 -19.21 -10.94 7.15
N ASN A 66 -20.44 -11.42 7.35
CA ASN A 66 -21.65 -10.60 7.31
C ASN A 66 -21.61 -9.46 8.32
N ASP A 67 -21.15 -9.73 9.54
CA ASP A 67 -21.11 -8.74 10.62
C ASP A 67 -19.90 -7.79 10.53
N ASN A 68 -18.81 -8.21 9.89
CA ASN A 68 -17.55 -7.50 9.94
C ASN A 68 -16.99 -7.10 8.58
N ILE A 69 -17.71 -7.28 7.47
CA ILE A 69 -17.18 -7.01 6.12
C ILE A 69 -16.55 -5.63 5.98
N GLY A 70 -17.08 -4.59 6.64
CA GLY A 70 -16.51 -3.24 6.61
C GLY A 70 -15.08 -3.13 7.19
N LYS A 71 -14.67 -4.06 8.06
CA LYS A 71 -13.33 -4.18 8.65
C LYS A 71 -12.33 -4.94 7.77
N LEU A 72 -12.76 -5.46 6.62
CA LEU A 72 -11.90 -6.20 5.69
C LEU A 72 -10.75 -5.35 5.11
N SER A 73 -10.80 -4.02 5.29
CA SER A 73 -9.66 -3.13 5.01
C SER A 73 -8.42 -3.46 5.85
N SER A 74 -8.60 -3.99 7.05
CA SER A 74 -7.51 -4.35 7.97
C SER A 74 -6.66 -5.51 7.42
N PRO A 75 -5.32 -5.42 7.47
CA PRO A 75 -4.45 -6.55 7.12
C PRO A 75 -4.59 -7.74 8.07
N ASN A 76 -5.17 -7.56 9.26
CA ASN A 76 -5.39 -8.63 10.23
C ASN A 76 -6.77 -9.27 10.11
N PHE A 77 -7.64 -8.84 9.18
CA PHE A 77 -9.03 -9.28 9.14
C PHE A 77 -9.21 -10.81 9.17
N TYR A 78 -8.51 -11.54 8.28
CA TYR A 78 -8.60 -13.00 8.25
C TYR A 78 -8.02 -13.65 9.50
N LYS A 79 -6.93 -13.09 10.03
CA LYS A 79 -6.37 -13.54 11.30
C LYS A 79 -7.41 -13.40 12.41
N ASP A 80 -7.99 -12.21 12.58
CA ASP A 80 -9.00 -11.93 13.60
C ASP A 80 -10.21 -12.87 13.46
N MET A 81 -10.63 -13.19 12.23
CA MET A 81 -11.67 -14.17 11.93
C MET A 81 -11.27 -15.59 12.35
N PHE A 82 -10.07 -16.06 12.00
CA PHE A 82 -9.61 -17.40 12.36
C PHE A 82 -9.52 -17.57 13.88
N TYR A 83 -9.02 -16.54 14.60
CA TYR A 83 -9.03 -16.56 16.06
C TYR A 83 -10.44 -16.58 16.64
N TYR A 84 -11.40 -15.86 16.04
CA TYR A 84 -12.79 -15.88 16.46
C TYR A 84 -13.40 -17.29 16.32
N VAL A 85 -13.25 -17.93 15.17
CA VAL A 85 -13.75 -19.29 14.91
C VAL A 85 -13.03 -20.32 15.78
N ALA A 86 -11.71 -20.19 15.93
CA ALA A 86 -10.92 -21.09 16.77
C ALA A 86 -11.35 -21.01 18.23
N TYR A 87 -11.62 -19.81 18.73
CA TYR A 87 -12.07 -19.64 20.10
C TYR A 87 -13.42 -20.31 20.36
N ILE A 88 -14.37 -20.17 19.43
CA ILE A 88 -15.69 -20.82 19.54
C ILE A 88 -15.53 -22.34 19.57
N LEU A 89 -14.81 -22.90 18.58
CA LEU A 89 -14.60 -24.35 18.51
C LEU A 89 -13.82 -24.89 19.71
N TYR A 90 -12.81 -24.16 20.18
CA TYR A 90 -12.04 -24.55 21.35
C TYR A 90 -12.94 -24.67 22.59
N GLU A 91 -13.76 -23.66 22.88
CA GLU A 91 -14.69 -23.68 24.02
C GLU A 91 -15.71 -24.82 23.89
N GLU A 92 -16.27 -25.04 22.70
CA GLU A 92 -17.22 -26.14 22.45
C GLU A 92 -16.60 -27.53 22.64
N TRP A 93 -15.37 -27.73 22.17
CA TRP A 93 -14.67 -29.01 22.27
C TRP A 93 -14.16 -29.26 23.69
N MET A 94 -13.81 -28.20 24.43
CA MET A 94 -13.54 -28.27 25.86
C MET A 94 -14.78 -28.67 26.66
N ASP A 95 -15.93 -28.04 26.39
CA ASP A 95 -17.22 -28.38 27.02
C ASP A 95 -17.66 -29.81 26.71
N ALA A 96 -17.29 -30.33 25.54
CA ALA A 96 -17.52 -31.72 25.13
C ALA A 96 -16.48 -32.71 25.67
N GLU A 97 -15.52 -32.26 26.50
CA GLU A 97 -14.43 -33.06 27.09
C GLU A 97 -13.55 -33.75 26.03
N LEU A 98 -13.43 -33.19 24.81
CA LEU A 98 -12.68 -33.81 23.70
C LEU A 98 -11.17 -33.76 23.87
N TYR A 99 -10.66 -32.81 24.64
CA TYR A 99 -9.22 -32.63 24.89
C TYR A 99 -8.75 -33.23 26.23
N GLY A 100 -9.66 -33.74 27.07
CA GLY A 100 -9.37 -34.17 28.44
C GLY A 100 -8.99 -33.01 29.37
N ASP A 101 -8.76 -33.30 30.66
CA ASP A 101 -8.24 -32.31 31.61
C ASP A 101 -6.77 -31.98 31.27
N VAL A 102 -6.55 -30.96 30.46
CA VAL A 102 -5.20 -30.46 30.12
C VAL A 102 -4.76 -29.47 31.21
N ASP A 103 -4.13 -29.96 32.28
CA ASP A 103 -3.61 -29.10 33.38
C ASP A 103 -2.30 -28.34 33.00
N ASP A 104 -1.92 -28.31 31.71
CA ASP A 104 -0.66 -27.72 31.22
C ASP A 104 -0.94 -26.66 30.15
N ASP A 105 -0.78 -25.38 30.54
CA ASP A 105 -0.93 -24.20 29.68
C ASP A 105 -0.17 -24.34 28.33
N SER A 106 0.97 -25.05 28.31
CA SER A 106 1.76 -25.21 27.08
C SER A 106 1.12 -26.15 26.06
N ILE A 107 0.37 -27.15 26.54
CA ILE A 107 -0.38 -28.09 25.69
C ILE A 107 -1.67 -27.43 25.19
N GLU A 108 -2.32 -26.61 26.01
CA GLU A 108 -3.48 -25.80 25.59
C GLU A 108 -3.10 -24.85 24.43
N ASP A 109 -1.98 -24.15 24.56
CA ASP A 109 -1.46 -23.28 23.50
C ASP A 109 -1.13 -24.07 22.22
N GLU A 110 -0.57 -25.27 22.33
CA GLU A 110 -0.25 -26.13 21.18
C GLU A 110 -1.53 -26.57 20.45
N ILE A 111 -2.54 -27.06 21.18
CA ILE A 111 -3.85 -27.44 20.63
C ILE A 111 -4.51 -26.27 19.92
N PHE A 112 -4.52 -25.09 20.55
CA PHE A 112 -5.15 -23.90 19.95
C PHE A 112 -4.44 -23.46 18.66
N ASN A 113 -3.12 -23.56 18.60
CA ASN A 113 -2.36 -23.28 17.38
C ASN A 113 -2.64 -24.31 16.28
N GLU A 114 -2.71 -25.61 16.60
CA GLU A 114 -3.11 -26.62 15.63
C GLU A 114 -4.54 -26.38 15.10
N LEU A 115 -5.47 -25.93 15.96
CA LEU A 115 -6.83 -25.58 15.56
C LEU A 115 -6.85 -24.37 14.61
N LEU A 116 -6.03 -23.34 14.86
CA LEU A 116 -5.88 -22.20 13.95
C LEU A 116 -5.38 -22.64 12.57
N GLU A 117 -4.38 -23.52 12.52
CA GLU A 117 -3.88 -24.05 11.24
C GLU A 117 -4.95 -24.86 10.50
N PHE A 118 -5.77 -25.65 11.22
CA PHE A 118 -6.89 -26.38 10.64
C PHE A 118 -7.94 -25.43 10.04
N ILE A 119 -8.32 -24.38 10.77
CA ILE A 119 -9.27 -23.36 10.31
C ILE A 119 -8.74 -22.60 9.09
N GLU A 120 -7.45 -22.27 9.06
CA GLU A 120 -6.82 -21.65 7.89
C GLU A 120 -6.88 -22.57 6.66
N HIS A 121 -6.69 -23.88 6.84
CA HIS A 121 -6.86 -24.85 5.77
C HIS A 121 -8.30 -24.90 5.25
N VAL A 122 -9.28 -24.95 6.16
CA VAL A 122 -10.71 -24.94 5.83
C VAL A 122 -11.09 -23.64 5.09
N TRP A 123 -10.53 -22.50 5.51
CA TRP A 123 -10.69 -21.21 4.83
C TRP A 123 -10.18 -21.22 3.39
N ASN A 124 -9.02 -21.83 3.14
CA ASN A 124 -8.45 -21.90 1.78
C ASN A 124 -9.35 -22.68 0.81
N ILE A 125 -10.18 -23.60 1.31
CA ILE A 125 -11.21 -24.29 0.52
C ILE A 125 -12.47 -23.41 0.40
N TYR A 126 -12.90 -22.80 1.51
CA TYR A 126 -14.08 -21.95 1.56
C TYR A 126 -13.98 -20.75 0.60
N ILE A 127 -12.81 -20.12 0.51
CA ILE A 127 -12.63 -18.90 -0.30
C ILE A 127 -12.79 -19.13 -1.81
N ASP A 128 -12.61 -20.36 -2.29
CA ASP A 128 -12.84 -20.72 -3.70
C ASP A 128 -14.33 -20.78 -4.06
N VAL A 129 -15.19 -21.03 -3.07
CA VAL A 129 -16.65 -21.07 -3.24
C VAL A 129 -17.34 -19.79 -2.79
N CYS A 130 -16.68 -18.98 -1.94
CA CYS A 130 -17.19 -17.70 -1.48
C CYS A 130 -17.12 -16.61 -2.59
N ASP A 131 -18.16 -15.78 -2.66
CA ASP A 131 -18.23 -14.67 -3.63
C ASP A 131 -17.58 -13.36 -3.11
N ILE A 132 -16.89 -13.41 -1.95
CA ILE A 132 -16.21 -12.25 -1.37
C ILE A 132 -14.74 -12.24 -1.80
N PRO A 133 -14.28 -11.21 -2.56
CA PRO A 133 -12.89 -11.16 -2.99
C PRO A 133 -11.92 -10.97 -1.83
N VAL A 134 -10.82 -11.72 -1.86
CA VAL A 134 -9.71 -11.55 -0.90
C VAL A 134 -9.07 -10.17 -1.00
N ARG A 135 -8.44 -9.69 0.09
CA ARG A 135 -7.76 -8.38 0.10
C ARG A 135 -6.72 -8.23 -1.02
N SER A 136 -5.90 -9.25 -1.26
CA SER A 136 -4.88 -9.23 -2.29
C SER A 136 -4.45 -10.64 -2.66
N ILE A 137 -4.04 -10.83 -3.91
CA ILE A 137 -3.57 -12.11 -4.44
C ILE A 137 -2.13 -11.93 -4.92
N LYS A 138 -1.22 -12.80 -4.48
CA LYS A 138 0.16 -12.81 -4.99
C LYS A 138 0.17 -13.44 -6.37
N TYR A 139 1.07 -12.96 -7.23
CA TYR A 139 1.14 -13.45 -8.61
C TYR A 139 1.51 -14.93 -8.73
N LYS A 140 2.32 -15.47 -7.80
CA LYS A 140 2.59 -16.92 -7.74
C LYS A 140 1.36 -17.78 -7.44
N ASP A 141 0.37 -17.22 -6.75
CA ASP A 141 -0.83 -17.93 -6.32
C ASP A 141 -1.96 -17.78 -7.36
N LEU A 142 -1.75 -16.96 -8.41
CA LEU A 142 -2.68 -16.83 -9.52
C LEU A 142 -2.64 -18.09 -10.39
N SER A 143 -3.42 -19.11 -10.03
CA SER A 143 -3.79 -20.13 -10.99
C SER A 143 -4.77 -19.52 -12.01
N GLU A 144 -4.48 -19.65 -13.32
CA GLU A 144 -5.36 -19.18 -14.40
C GLU A 144 -6.79 -19.79 -14.34
N ASN A 145 -6.97 -20.81 -13.48
CA ASN A 145 -8.21 -21.57 -13.32
C ASN A 145 -9.00 -21.27 -12.06
N SER A 146 -8.53 -20.41 -11.15
CA SER A 146 -9.31 -19.98 -9.97
C SER A 146 -10.66 -19.37 -10.39
N VAL A 147 -11.75 -19.93 -9.86
CA VAL A 147 -13.14 -19.65 -10.27
C VAL A 147 -13.50 -18.16 -10.05
N SER A 148 -13.01 -17.59 -8.95
CA SER A 148 -13.21 -16.20 -8.54
C SER A 148 -12.61 -15.20 -9.55
N ASN A 149 -11.45 -15.53 -10.14
CA ASN A 149 -10.80 -14.72 -11.17
C ASN A 149 -11.55 -14.76 -12.52
N LYS A 150 -12.23 -15.86 -12.84
CA LYS A 150 -13.06 -15.95 -14.07
C LYS A 150 -14.35 -15.14 -13.96
N LYS A 151 -15.02 -15.13 -12.79
CA LYS A 151 -16.27 -14.38 -12.58
C LYS A 151 -16.10 -12.86 -12.76
N LEU A 152 -14.95 -12.32 -12.36
CA LEU A 152 -14.65 -10.88 -12.41
C LEU A 152 -14.06 -10.39 -13.74
N ARG A 153 -13.71 -11.31 -14.66
CA ARG A 153 -13.17 -10.96 -15.98
C ARG A 153 -14.28 -10.42 -16.88
N GLU A 154 -14.12 -9.16 -17.28
CA GLU A 154 -14.97 -8.51 -18.27
C GLU A 154 -14.43 -8.75 -19.69
N SER A 155 -15.29 -8.63 -20.70
CA SER A 155 -14.84 -8.69 -22.08
C SER A 155 -14.01 -7.45 -22.43
N LYS A 156 -13.09 -7.58 -23.39
CA LYS A 156 -12.23 -6.47 -23.82
C LYS A 156 -13.04 -5.26 -24.28
N GLU A 157 -14.21 -5.47 -24.89
CA GLU A 157 -15.10 -4.40 -25.35
C GLU A 157 -15.64 -3.57 -24.18
N LYS A 158 -16.09 -4.22 -23.09
CA LYS A 158 -16.58 -3.52 -21.89
C LYS A 158 -15.47 -2.73 -21.21
N ILE A 159 -14.26 -3.30 -21.14
CA ILE A 159 -13.09 -2.61 -20.59
C ILE A 159 -12.76 -1.37 -21.44
N HIS A 160 -12.78 -1.52 -22.76
CA HIS A 160 -12.55 -0.41 -23.69
C HIS A 160 -13.58 0.71 -23.51
N GLU A 161 -14.88 0.38 -23.44
CA GLU A 161 -15.95 1.35 -23.18
C GLU A 161 -15.73 2.12 -21.87
N LYS A 162 -15.28 1.43 -20.81
CA LYS A 162 -14.96 2.06 -19.52
C LYS A 162 -13.78 3.01 -19.65
N ILE A 163 -12.69 2.61 -20.31
CA ILE A 163 -11.51 3.46 -20.53
C ILE A 163 -11.88 4.71 -21.34
N GLU A 164 -12.64 4.57 -22.42
CA GLU A 164 -13.11 5.71 -23.23
C GLU A 164 -14.01 6.64 -22.43
N ARG A 165 -14.90 6.08 -21.59
CA ARG A 165 -15.71 6.87 -20.67
C ARG A 165 -14.83 7.68 -19.72
N LEU A 166 -13.81 7.07 -19.11
CA LEU A 166 -12.89 7.77 -18.21
C LEU A 166 -12.14 8.90 -18.93
N ASN A 167 -11.62 8.64 -20.13
CA ASN A 167 -10.95 9.65 -20.96
C ASN A 167 -11.85 10.85 -21.29
N SER A 168 -13.16 10.61 -21.47
CA SER A 168 -14.12 11.66 -21.76
C SER A 168 -14.50 12.53 -20.55
N MET A 169 -14.21 12.09 -19.33
CA MET A 169 -14.56 12.84 -18.11
C MET A 169 -13.68 14.09 -17.96
N PRO A 170 -14.21 15.19 -17.38
CA PRO A 170 -13.40 16.35 -17.04
C PRO A 170 -12.28 15.99 -16.05
N GLN A 171 -11.04 16.18 -16.46
CA GLN A 171 -9.85 15.90 -15.67
C GLN A 171 -8.97 17.16 -15.65
N PRO A 172 -9.19 18.09 -14.70
CA PRO A 172 -8.41 19.31 -14.61
C PRO A 172 -6.92 19.01 -14.52
N ALA A 173 -6.09 19.77 -15.25
CA ALA A 173 -4.65 19.58 -15.24
C ALA A 173 -4.11 19.71 -13.81
N GLN A 174 -3.26 18.78 -13.40
CA GLN A 174 -2.75 18.71 -12.04
C GLN A 174 -2.07 20.03 -11.63
N ARG A 175 -2.24 20.45 -10.37
CA ARG A 175 -1.65 21.68 -9.80
C ARG A 175 -2.12 23.00 -10.42
N THR A 176 -3.26 22.99 -11.12
CA THR A 176 -3.95 24.21 -11.56
C THR A 176 -4.99 24.68 -10.53
N PRO A 177 -5.38 25.97 -10.49
CA PRO A 177 -6.47 26.46 -9.65
C PRO A 177 -7.75 25.63 -9.80
N GLU A 178 -8.11 25.26 -11.03
CA GLU A 178 -9.29 24.43 -11.34
C GLU A 178 -9.17 23.03 -10.71
N TRP A 179 -7.97 22.46 -10.67
CA TRP A 179 -7.72 21.18 -10.00
C TRP A 179 -7.87 21.27 -8.49
N TYR A 180 -7.37 22.34 -7.86
CA TYR A 180 -7.58 22.58 -6.43
C TYR A 180 -9.06 22.82 -6.13
N GLU A 181 -9.76 23.55 -7.01
CA GLU A 181 -11.19 23.79 -6.89
C GLU A 181 -11.99 22.49 -6.91
N PHE A 182 -11.71 21.68 -7.94
CA PHE A 182 -12.30 20.38 -8.14
C PHE A 182 -12.07 19.47 -6.93
N ARG A 183 -10.83 19.37 -6.42
CA ARG A 183 -10.48 18.47 -5.30
C ARG A 183 -11.01 18.91 -3.94
N ASN A 184 -11.26 20.20 -3.72
CA ASN A 184 -11.81 20.64 -2.44
C ASN A 184 -13.26 20.16 -2.23
N ASN A 185 -13.97 19.93 -3.33
CA ASN A 185 -15.33 19.40 -3.31
C ASN A 185 -15.38 17.87 -3.38
N LEU A 186 -14.25 17.20 -3.12
CA LEU A 186 -14.11 15.75 -3.15
C LEU A 186 -13.42 15.21 -1.90
N LEU A 187 -13.89 14.08 -1.41
CA LEU A 187 -13.14 13.14 -0.60
C LEU A 187 -12.28 12.31 -1.56
N SER A 188 -10.97 12.54 -1.54
CA SER A 188 -10.03 11.83 -2.41
C SER A 188 -9.70 10.46 -1.84
N ALA A 189 -9.61 9.44 -2.70
CA ALA A 189 -9.25 8.06 -2.35
C ALA A 189 -8.05 7.97 -1.40
N SER A 190 -6.99 8.74 -1.65
CA SER A 190 -5.75 8.76 -0.84
C SER A 190 -5.91 9.19 0.62
N ASN A 191 -7.00 9.88 0.97
CA ASN A 191 -7.27 10.36 2.33
C ASN A 191 -8.49 9.69 2.96
N LEU A 192 -9.25 8.90 2.19
CA LEU A 192 -10.54 8.39 2.61
C LEU A 192 -10.42 7.39 3.77
N SER A 193 -9.30 6.67 3.85
CA SER A 193 -8.97 5.79 4.99
C SER A 193 -9.03 6.50 6.35
N LYS A 194 -8.82 7.81 6.41
CA LYS A 194 -8.94 8.60 7.65
C LYS A 194 -10.34 8.54 8.28
N ILE A 195 -11.38 8.28 7.48
CA ILE A 195 -12.76 8.14 7.94
C ILE A 195 -12.92 6.91 8.85
N PHE A 196 -12.18 5.84 8.54
CA PHE A 196 -12.21 4.57 9.26
C PHE A 196 -11.19 4.51 10.41
N GLY A 197 -10.35 5.53 10.52
CA GLY A 197 -9.32 5.63 11.55
C GLY A 197 -9.84 6.17 12.88
N SER A 198 -8.91 6.69 13.67
CA SER A 198 -9.21 7.34 14.94
C SER A 198 -10.08 8.60 14.78
N ALA A 199 -10.75 9.01 15.84
CA ALA A 199 -11.47 10.29 15.89
C ALA A 199 -10.58 11.50 15.50
N SER A 200 -9.27 11.43 15.76
CA SER A 200 -8.31 12.45 15.35
C SER A 200 -8.12 12.49 13.83
N GLN A 201 -8.08 11.34 13.16
CA GLN A 201 -7.98 11.25 11.70
C GLN A 201 -9.28 11.70 11.03
N LEU A 202 -10.43 11.29 11.57
CA LEU A 202 -11.74 11.74 11.10
C LEU A 202 -11.88 13.27 11.24
N ASN A 203 -11.53 13.83 12.39
CA ASN A 203 -11.53 15.28 12.59
C ASN A 203 -10.56 15.99 11.65
N SER A 204 -9.39 15.40 11.37
CA SER A 204 -8.42 15.95 10.41
C SER A 204 -9.02 16.11 9.02
N ILE A 205 -9.70 15.09 8.49
CA ILE A 205 -10.26 15.17 7.13
C ILE A 205 -11.46 16.12 7.08
N ILE A 206 -12.31 16.12 8.12
CA ILE A 206 -13.43 17.07 8.20
C ILE A 206 -12.89 18.50 8.25
N TYR A 207 -11.95 18.78 9.15
CA TYR A 207 -11.35 20.10 9.30
C TYR A 207 -10.71 20.56 7.99
N GLU A 208 -9.86 19.74 7.37
CA GLU A 208 -9.21 20.02 6.07
C GLU A 208 -10.22 20.41 4.99
N LYS A 209 -11.34 19.67 4.89
CA LYS A 209 -12.37 19.90 3.88
C LYS A 209 -13.33 21.03 4.21
N CYS A 210 -13.38 21.49 5.45
CA CYS A 210 -14.14 22.68 5.83
C CYS A 210 -13.37 23.98 5.60
N GLN A 211 -12.04 23.94 5.51
CA GLN A 211 -11.25 25.15 5.29
C GLN A 211 -11.63 25.82 3.96
N PRO A 212 -11.82 27.16 3.94
CA PRO A 212 -12.05 27.87 2.69
C PRO A 212 -10.83 27.73 1.79
N GLN A 213 -11.06 27.62 0.48
CA GLN A 213 -9.99 27.79 -0.49
C GLN A 213 -9.44 29.20 -0.35
N ASN A 214 -8.30 29.32 0.28
CA ASN A 214 -7.56 30.56 0.32
C ASN A 214 -7.04 30.83 -1.11
N ALA A 215 -7.74 31.69 -1.85
CA ALA A 215 -7.28 32.19 -3.15
C ALA A 215 -5.88 32.86 -3.08
N ASN A 216 -5.45 33.25 -1.87
CA ASN A 216 -4.14 33.85 -1.57
C ASN A 216 -3.14 32.88 -0.92
N THR A 217 -3.54 31.64 -0.63
CA THR A 217 -2.56 30.56 -0.55
C THR A 217 -2.70 29.78 -1.85
N SER A 218 -2.11 30.32 -2.92
CA SER A 218 -1.30 29.43 -3.77
C SER A 218 -0.58 28.50 -2.80
N PRO A 219 -0.80 27.17 -2.86
CA PRO A 219 -0.23 26.23 -1.90
C PRO A 219 1.21 26.66 -1.77
N ASP A 220 1.57 27.09 -0.58
CA ASP A 220 2.82 27.80 -0.32
C ASP A 220 3.87 27.00 -1.08
N PHE A 221 4.35 27.54 -2.21
CA PHE A 221 5.43 26.92 -2.98
C PHE A 221 6.72 27.09 -2.15
N SER A 222 6.61 27.06 -0.82
CA SER A 222 7.67 27.11 0.15
C SER A 222 8.46 25.82 -0.02
N LYS A 223 9.34 25.82 -1.01
CA LYS A 223 10.47 24.91 -1.17
C LYS A 223 10.01 23.45 -1.21
N THR A 224 9.81 22.89 -2.41
CA THR A 224 9.80 21.43 -2.59
C THR A 224 11.08 20.89 -1.99
N ASN A 225 10.97 20.34 -0.77
CA ASN A 225 12.10 19.79 -0.08
C ASN A 225 12.37 18.42 -0.71
N THR A 226 13.37 18.38 -1.58
CA THR A 226 13.72 17.19 -2.37
C THR A 226 14.20 16.02 -1.51
N SER A 227 14.44 16.22 -0.21
CA SER A 227 14.76 15.15 0.75
C SER A 227 13.55 14.54 1.44
N LEU A 228 12.33 15.05 1.21
CA LEU A 228 11.13 14.46 1.81
C LEU A 228 10.79 13.12 1.14
N PRO A 229 10.30 12.13 1.91
CA PRO A 229 9.83 10.86 1.36
C PRO A 229 8.72 11.02 0.31
N THR A 230 7.88 12.05 0.44
CA THR A 230 6.83 12.35 -0.56
C THR A 230 7.43 12.76 -1.91
N HIS A 231 8.55 13.49 -1.89
CA HIS A 231 9.29 13.82 -3.10
C HIS A 231 9.94 12.58 -3.71
N TRP A 232 10.46 11.67 -2.88
CA TRP A 232 10.97 10.37 -3.35
C TRP A 232 9.90 9.57 -4.10
N GLY A 233 8.69 9.52 -3.52
CA GLY A 233 7.49 8.95 -4.12
C GLY A 233 7.27 9.41 -5.55
N VAL A 234 7.08 10.73 -5.70
CA VAL A 234 6.81 11.39 -6.99
C VAL A 234 7.98 11.27 -7.95
N LYS A 235 9.22 11.38 -7.46
CA LYS A 235 10.42 11.30 -8.30
C LYS A 235 10.53 9.94 -8.98
N TYR A 236 10.27 8.85 -8.27
CA TYR A 236 10.53 7.50 -8.78
C TYR A 236 9.31 6.78 -9.36
N GLU A 237 8.12 7.36 -9.25
CA GLU A 237 6.88 6.82 -9.82
C GLU A 237 7.01 6.53 -11.33
N PRO A 238 7.58 7.43 -12.19
CA PRO A 238 7.76 7.12 -13.60
C PRO A 238 8.70 5.93 -13.87
N ILE A 239 9.69 5.71 -13.00
CA ILE A 239 10.60 4.56 -13.14
C ILE A 239 9.86 3.27 -12.81
N THR A 240 9.09 3.26 -11.72
CA THR A 240 8.28 2.09 -11.37
C THR A 240 7.25 1.77 -12.45
N ALA A 241 6.60 2.78 -13.04
CA ALA A 241 5.69 2.59 -14.17
C ALA A 241 6.41 1.96 -15.38
N MET A 242 7.60 2.45 -15.76
CA MET A 242 8.40 1.85 -16.85
C MET A 242 8.79 0.40 -16.56
N ILE A 243 9.16 0.09 -15.31
CA ILE A 243 9.49 -1.27 -14.88
C ILE A 243 8.25 -2.16 -14.99
N TYR A 244 7.09 -1.69 -14.52
CA TYR A 244 5.81 -2.39 -14.65
C TYR A 244 5.45 -2.67 -16.11
N GLU A 245 5.50 -1.65 -16.98
CA GLU A 245 5.22 -1.79 -18.43
C GLU A 245 6.08 -2.88 -19.08
N LYS A 246 7.38 -2.92 -18.72
CA LYS A 246 8.33 -3.93 -19.22
C LYS A 246 8.06 -5.32 -18.63
N MET A 247 7.76 -5.41 -17.34
CA MET A 247 7.50 -6.68 -16.67
C MET A 247 6.24 -7.36 -17.19
N PHE A 248 5.15 -6.61 -17.30
CA PHE A 248 3.81 -7.13 -17.60
C PHE A 248 3.40 -7.00 -19.07
N ARG A 249 4.33 -6.58 -19.95
CA ARG A 249 4.05 -6.30 -21.38
C ARG A 249 2.77 -5.46 -21.49
N ALA A 250 2.81 -4.30 -20.85
CA ALA A 250 1.66 -3.42 -20.67
C ALA A 250 1.98 -2.00 -21.17
N LYS A 251 0.92 -1.23 -21.47
CA LYS A 251 1.03 0.21 -21.71
C LYS A 251 0.19 0.94 -20.68
N ILE A 252 0.82 1.71 -19.81
CA ILE A 252 0.12 2.50 -18.81
C ILE A 252 -0.29 3.84 -19.43
N GLY A 253 -1.59 4.12 -19.36
CA GLY A 253 -2.17 5.43 -19.63
C GLY A 253 -2.32 6.24 -18.34
N GLU A 254 -2.08 7.55 -18.45
CA GLU A 254 -2.21 8.50 -17.34
C GLU A 254 -3.64 9.04 -17.25
N PHE A 255 -4.17 9.12 -16.03
CA PHE A 255 -5.49 9.69 -15.74
C PHE A 255 -5.38 10.71 -14.60
N GLY A 256 -6.08 11.83 -14.75
CA GLY A 256 -6.15 12.90 -13.75
C GLY A 256 -7.07 12.58 -12.58
N CYS A 257 -7.68 13.62 -12.02
CA CYS A 257 -8.68 13.42 -10.95
C CYS A 257 -10.04 13.09 -11.56
N ILE A 258 -10.49 11.85 -11.36
CA ILE A 258 -11.77 11.32 -11.80
C ILE A 258 -12.78 11.47 -10.65
N ARG A 259 -13.98 11.97 -10.98
CA ARG A 259 -15.10 12.06 -10.05
C ARG A 259 -15.98 10.82 -10.19
N HIS A 260 -16.44 10.28 -9.07
CA HIS A 260 -17.37 9.16 -9.08
C HIS A 260 -18.70 9.58 -9.72
N SER A 261 -19.20 8.76 -10.65
CA SER A 261 -20.38 9.06 -11.49
C SER A 261 -21.69 9.23 -10.70
N ILE A 262 -21.90 8.42 -9.66
CA ILE A 262 -23.09 8.46 -8.78
C ILE A 262 -22.84 9.31 -7.52
N HIS A 263 -21.66 9.19 -6.92
CA HIS A 263 -21.30 9.80 -5.64
C HIS A 263 -20.33 10.96 -5.85
N GLU A 264 -20.81 12.07 -6.41
CA GLU A 264 -20.00 13.18 -6.93
C GLU A 264 -19.00 13.83 -5.97
N PHE A 265 -19.11 13.59 -4.67
CA PHE A 265 -18.19 14.06 -3.63
C PHE A 265 -17.07 13.06 -3.34
N ILE A 266 -16.99 11.94 -4.08
CA ILE A 266 -15.88 10.99 -4.05
C ILE A 266 -15.06 11.19 -5.34
N GLY A 267 -13.75 11.24 -5.18
CA GLY A 267 -12.83 11.34 -6.32
C GLY A 267 -11.60 10.46 -6.16
N ALA A 268 -11.04 10.05 -7.28
CA ALA A 268 -9.86 9.21 -7.35
C ALA A 268 -8.87 9.74 -8.39
N SER A 269 -7.60 9.46 -8.18
CA SER A 269 -6.53 9.68 -9.17
C SER A 269 -5.71 8.40 -9.13
N PRO A 270 -5.89 7.47 -10.08
CA PRO A 270 -5.00 6.33 -10.19
C PRO A 270 -3.64 6.75 -10.73
N ASP A 271 -2.58 6.04 -10.35
CA ASP A 271 -1.24 6.30 -10.89
C ASP A 271 -1.18 5.87 -12.37
N GLY A 272 -2.01 4.90 -12.77
CA GLY A 272 -2.26 4.63 -14.18
C GLY A 272 -3.29 3.51 -14.42
N ILE A 273 -3.62 3.30 -15.69
CA ILE A 273 -4.48 2.17 -16.13
C ILE A 273 -3.82 1.54 -17.33
N ASN A 274 -3.76 0.20 -17.40
CA ASN A 274 -3.26 -0.48 -18.58
C ASN A 274 -4.24 -0.34 -19.75
N ILE A 275 -3.80 0.39 -20.78
CA ILE A 275 -4.58 0.71 -21.97
C ILE A 275 -4.19 -0.14 -23.20
N ASP A 276 -3.28 -1.09 -23.05
CA ASP A 276 -2.91 -2.00 -24.14
C ASP A 276 -3.95 -3.13 -24.30
N PRO A 277 -4.75 -3.14 -25.37
CA PRO A 277 -5.78 -4.17 -25.58
C PRO A 277 -5.19 -5.57 -25.82
N GLU A 278 -3.91 -5.68 -26.19
CA GLU A 278 -3.24 -6.98 -26.38
C GLU A 278 -2.65 -7.53 -25.09
N SER A 279 -2.54 -6.70 -24.04
CA SER A 279 -2.05 -7.13 -22.74
C SER A 279 -3.05 -8.03 -22.02
N LEU A 280 -2.55 -9.08 -21.36
CA LEU A 280 -3.36 -9.92 -20.46
C LEU A 280 -3.92 -9.13 -19.26
N HIS A 281 -3.35 -7.96 -19.01
CA HIS A 281 -3.68 -7.06 -17.91
C HIS A 281 -4.49 -5.83 -18.38
N TYR A 282 -5.07 -5.86 -19.59
CA TYR A 282 -5.86 -4.75 -20.12
C TYR A 282 -6.95 -4.30 -19.14
N GLY A 283 -7.04 -3.00 -18.88
CA GLY A 283 -7.99 -2.40 -17.96
C GLY A 283 -7.65 -2.54 -16.47
N ARG A 284 -6.52 -3.16 -16.11
CA ARG A 284 -6.05 -3.15 -14.72
C ARG A 284 -5.53 -1.77 -14.36
N MET A 285 -5.94 -1.29 -13.20
CA MET A 285 -5.36 -0.09 -12.60
C MET A 285 -3.97 -0.39 -12.06
N LEU A 286 -3.13 0.62 -11.95
CA LEU A 286 -1.81 0.55 -11.32
C LEU A 286 -1.78 1.58 -10.20
N GLU A 287 -1.37 1.13 -9.01
CA GLU A 287 -1.09 1.97 -7.85
C GLU A 287 0.36 1.70 -7.39
N ILE A 288 1.17 2.75 -7.33
CA ILE A 288 2.61 2.71 -7.11
C ILE A 288 2.94 3.27 -5.73
N LYS A 289 3.78 2.55 -4.98
CA LYS A 289 4.38 3.05 -3.74
C LYS A 289 5.90 2.84 -3.76
N ASN A 290 6.63 3.93 -3.96
CA ASN A 290 8.09 3.95 -3.78
C ASN A 290 8.44 4.07 -2.30
N ILE A 291 8.97 2.98 -1.74
CA ILE A 291 9.23 2.81 -0.33
C ILE A 291 10.65 3.26 0.03
N VAL A 292 10.75 4.13 1.04
CA VAL A 292 12.04 4.63 1.54
C VAL A 292 12.49 3.87 2.79
N ASN A 293 11.64 3.84 3.84
CA ASN A 293 12.07 3.43 5.18
C ASN A 293 11.38 2.18 5.74
N ARG A 294 10.28 1.73 5.14
CA ARG A 294 9.56 0.55 5.65
C ARG A 294 9.91 -0.70 4.85
N ASP A 295 9.61 -1.84 5.44
CA ASP A 295 9.73 -3.12 4.76
C ASP A 295 8.60 -3.31 3.74
N ILE A 296 8.93 -4.03 2.67
CA ILE A 296 8.00 -4.48 1.64
C ILE A 296 7.63 -5.92 2.03
N THR A 297 6.39 -6.14 2.43
CA THR A 297 5.93 -7.46 2.93
C THR A 297 5.04 -8.20 1.93
N GLY A 298 4.70 -7.56 0.82
CA GLY A 298 3.66 -8.03 -0.11
C GLY A 298 2.23 -7.94 0.44
N ILE A 299 2.03 -7.34 1.63
CA ILE A 299 0.72 -7.10 2.21
C ILE A 299 0.43 -5.60 2.14
N PRO A 300 -0.55 -5.17 1.33
CA PRO A 300 -0.93 -3.76 1.26
C PRO A 300 -1.38 -3.25 2.64
N LYS A 301 -0.81 -2.12 3.06
CA LYS A 301 -1.30 -1.38 4.23
C LYS A 301 -2.78 -1.07 4.06
N GLU A 302 -3.49 -1.01 5.17
CA GLU A 302 -4.92 -0.66 5.19
C GLU A 302 -5.23 0.62 4.39
N GLU A 303 -4.48 1.70 4.61
CA GLU A 303 -4.70 2.97 3.92
C GLU A 303 -4.54 2.88 2.39
N TYR A 304 -3.59 2.08 1.91
CA TYR A 304 -3.34 1.88 0.49
C TYR A 304 -4.36 0.92 -0.14
N TRP A 305 -4.76 -0.11 0.61
CA TRP A 305 -5.83 -1.01 0.18
C TRP A 305 -7.16 -0.26 0.02
N VAL A 306 -7.53 0.55 1.02
CA VAL A 306 -8.71 1.44 0.95
C VAL A 306 -8.61 2.38 -0.25
N GLN A 307 -7.44 2.98 -0.49
CA GLN A 307 -7.21 3.83 -1.65
C GLN A 307 -7.50 3.08 -2.96
N CYS A 308 -6.97 1.86 -3.13
CA CYS A 308 -7.20 1.02 -4.32
C CYS A 308 -8.68 0.68 -4.50
N GLN A 309 -9.40 0.33 -3.43
CA GLN A 309 -10.84 0.03 -3.50
C GLN A 309 -11.65 1.24 -3.96
N ILE A 310 -11.39 2.42 -3.41
CA ILE A 310 -12.10 3.66 -3.80
C ILE A 310 -11.74 4.06 -5.24
N GLN A 311 -10.50 3.87 -5.65
CA GLN A 311 -10.06 4.08 -7.03
C GLN A 311 -10.81 3.17 -8.00
N MET A 312 -10.87 1.86 -7.73
CA MET A 312 -11.61 0.88 -8.54
C MET A 312 -13.11 1.15 -8.55
N GLU A 313 -13.69 1.56 -7.42
CA GLU A 313 -15.09 1.97 -7.31
C GLU A 313 -15.39 3.19 -8.20
N THR A 314 -14.56 4.23 -8.07
CA THR A 314 -14.71 5.50 -8.80
C THR A 314 -14.51 5.32 -10.30
N CYS A 315 -13.51 4.53 -10.70
CA CYS A 315 -13.18 4.29 -12.10
C CYS A 315 -14.04 3.17 -12.73
N ASP A 316 -14.79 2.44 -11.90
CA ASP A 316 -15.60 1.29 -12.26
C ASP A 316 -14.78 0.14 -12.89
N LEU A 317 -13.59 -0.12 -12.35
CA LEU A 317 -12.71 -1.20 -12.79
C LEU A 317 -12.65 -2.30 -11.72
N ASN A 318 -12.33 -3.53 -12.12
CA ASN A 318 -12.41 -4.69 -11.22
C ASN A 318 -11.09 -5.04 -10.52
N PHE A 319 -9.97 -4.51 -11.01
CA PHE A 319 -8.64 -4.94 -10.58
C PHE A 319 -7.66 -3.77 -10.54
N CYS A 320 -6.81 -3.79 -9.51
CA CYS A 320 -5.67 -2.90 -9.37
C CYS A 320 -4.42 -3.72 -9.07
N ASP A 321 -3.37 -3.55 -9.85
CA ASP A 321 -2.04 -3.99 -9.49
C ASP A 321 -1.43 -2.99 -8.52
N PHE A 322 -1.10 -3.45 -7.33
CA PHE A 322 -0.46 -2.64 -6.30
C PHE A 322 1.02 -2.97 -6.27
N MET A 323 1.84 -2.03 -6.72
CA MET A 323 3.28 -2.20 -6.89
C MET A 323 4.06 -1.37 -5.87
N GLU A 324 4.82 -2.06 -5.03
CA GLU A 324 5.78 -1.45 -4.12
C GLU A 324 7.19 -1.63 -4.67
N THR A 325 7.99 -0.57 -4.61
CA THR A 325 9.39 -0.59 -5.08
C THR A 325 10.30 0.08 -4.07
N ARG A 326 11.46 -0.50 -3.81
CA ARG A 326 12.58 0.17 -3.15
C ARG A 326 13.63 0.48 -4.20
N ILE A 327 13.58 1.71 -4.71
CA ILE A 327 14.63 2.25 -5.57
C ILE A 327 15.67 2.92 -4.67
N LEU A 328 16.94 2.74 -4.98
CA LEU A 328 18.08 3.36 -4.29
C LEU A 328 18.98 4.06 -5.30
N GLU A 329 19.84 4.96 -4.82
CA GLU A 329 20.80 5.69 -5.63
C GLU A 329 22.22 5.24 -5.31
N TYR A 330 23.03 5.01 -6.35
CA TYR A 330 24.46 4.79 -6.19
C TYR A 330 25.12 6.05 -5.64
N LYS A 331 26.18 5.90 -4.85
CA LYS A 331 26.91 7.06 -4.29
C LYS A 331 27.78 7.72 -5.34
N THR A 332 28.25 6.94 -6.31
CA THR A 332 29.13 7.39 -7.38
C THR A 332 28.73 6.79 -8.72
N GLU A 333 29.09 7.48 -9.80
CA GLU A 333 28.95 7.00 -11.18
C GLU A 333 29.77 5.72 -11.41
N GLN A 334 30.94 5.60 -10.77
CA GLN A 334 31.79 4.41 -10.88
C GLN A 334 31.11 3.17 -10.32
N GLU A 335 30.42 3.28 -9.17
CA GLU A 335 29.65 2.16 -8.60
C GLU A 335 28.55 1.70 -9.58
N PHE A 336 27.87 2.63 -10.25
CA PHE A 336 26.83 2.31 -11.23
C PHE A 336 27.35 1.49 -12.42
N TYR A 337 28.50 1.87 -12.99
CA TYR A 337 29.08 1.16 -14.14
C TYR A 337 29.77 -0.15 -13.77
N GLN A 338 30.19 -0.30 -12.51
CA GLN A 338 30.78 -1.54 -12.00
C GLN A 338 29.73 -2.58 -11.58
N ASP A 339 28.49 -2.15 -11.32
CA ASP A 339 27.39 -3.08 -11.01
C ASP A 339 27.00 -3.88 -12.25
N SER A 340 27.23 -5.19 -12.22
CA SER A 340 26.81 -6.14 -13.26
C SER A 340 25.56 -6.92 -12.88
N ASP A 341 25.15 -6.87 -11.61
CA ASP A 341 24.27 -7.84 -10.99
C ASP A 341 22.81 -7.38 -11.08
N ARG A 342 22.58 -6.07 -10.95
CA ARG A 342 21.23 -5.51 -10.93
C ARG A 342 20.67 -5.28 -12.33
N LYS A 343 19.61 -6.03 -12.66
CA LYS A 343 18.89 -5.94 -13.94
C LYS A 343 18.27 -4.58 -14.22
N TYR A 344 17.64 -3.96 -13.21
CA TYR A 344 16.97 -2.67 -13.35
C TYR A 344 17.81 -1.60 -12.67
N ARG A 345 18.51 -0.82 -13.49
CA ARG A 345 19.25 0.37 -13.10
C ARG A 345 19.21 1.39 -14.22
N GLY A 346 19.49 2.65 -13.91
CA GLY A 346 19.54 3.69 -14.92
C GLY A 346 19.89 5.06 -14.39
N VAL A 347 19.60 6.08 -15.20
CA VAL A 347 19.94 7.48 -14.91
C VAL A 347 18.69 8.35 -14.86
N VAL A 348 18.63 9.26 -13.89
CA VAL A 348 17.70 10.39 -13.84
C VAL A 348 18.49 11.68 -13.89
N LEU A 349 18.14 12.55 -14.84
CA LEU A 349 18.70 13.89 -14.93
C LEU A 349 17.80 14.86 -14.20
N TYR A 350 18.37 15.58 -13.23
CA TYR A 350 17.69 16.60 -12.44
C TYR A 350 18.09 17.99 -12.94
N PHE A 351 17.12 18.71 -13.49
CA PHE A 351 17.24 20.07 -14.00
C PHE A 351 16.59 21.11 -13.10
N ILE A 352 17.11 22.34 -13.18
CA ILE A 352 16.57 23.54 -12.56
C ILE A 352 16.49 24.68 -13.59
N GLU A 353 15.66 25.68 -13.34
CA GLU A 353 15.58 26.86 -14.22
C GLU A 353 16.79 27.77 -14.06
N LYS A 354 17.27 28.34 -15.17
CA LYS A 354 18.48 29.17 -15.22
C LYS A 354 18.31 30.52 -14.52
N ASP A 355 17.10 31.08 -14.52
CA ASP A 355 16.84 32.40 -13.97
C ASP A 355 16.51 32.32 -12.47
N ARG A 356 17.45 32.74 -11.63
CA ARG A 356 17.31 32.81 -10.17
C ARG A 356 16.71 34.15 -9.69
N PHE A 357 16.46 35.10 -10.60
CA PHE A 357 16.01 36.46 -10.25
C PHE A 357 14.51 36.69 -10.41
N SER A 358 13.80 35.74 -11.01
CA SER A 358 12.36 35.63 -10.82
C SER A 358 12.10 35.21 -9.37
N GLU A 359 11.22 35.90 -8.66
CA GLU A 359 10.70 35.47 -7.34
C GLU A 359 9.96 34.10 -7.40
N SER A 360 9.91 33.46 -8.58
CA SER A 360 9.39 32.12 -8.76
C SER A 360 10.27 31.05 -8.12
N VAL A 361 9.60 30.19 -7.38
CA VAL A 361 10.16 29.02 -6.70
C VAL A 361 10.76 28.07 -7.74
N ASN A 362 12.01 27.64 -7.54
CA ASN A 362 12.69 26.71 -8.42
C ASN A 362 12.12 25.29 -8.24
N ILE A 363 11.24 24.87 -9.16
CA ILE A 363 10.59 23.57 -9.14
C ILE A 363 11.51 22.55 -9.84
N PRO A 364 11.87 21.43 -9.17
CA PRO A 364 12.73 20.44 -9.78
C PRO A 364 12.07 19.78 -10.99
N LYS A 365 12.82 19.66 -12.10
CA LYS A 365 12.37 18.97 -13.32
C LYS A 365 13.24 17.75 -13.56
N TYR A 366 12.62 16.57 -13.71
CA TYR A 366 13.33 15.31 -13.91
C TYR A 366 13.13 14.80 -15.34
N LYS A 367 14.18 14.22 -15.91
CA LYS A 367 14.12 13.42 -17.15
C LYS A 367 14.66 12.04 -16.86
N TYR A 368 13.94 11.02 -17.30
CA TYR A 368 14.18 9.62 -16.95
C TYR A 368 14.75 8.87 -18.15
N MET A 369 15.83 8.11 -17.94
CA MET A 369 16.42 7.29 -18.98
C MET A 369 15.48 6.12 -19.33
N PRO A 370 15.13 5.93 -20.61
CA PRO A 370 14.33 4.78 -21.02
C PRO A 370 15.05 3.45 -20.71
N LEU A 371 14.28 2.44 -20.28
CA LEU A 371 14.81 1.09 -20.00
C LEU A 371 15.29 0.31 -21.25
N SER A 372 15.13 0.90 -22.43
CA SER A 372 15.63 0.37 -23.71
C SER A 372 17.04 0.84 -24.03
N VAL A 373 17.56 1.86 -23.34
CA VAL A 373 18.95 2.31 -23.49
C VAL A 373 19.87 1.24 -22.89
N GLU A 374 20.88 0.82 -23.64
CA GLU A 374 21.83 -0.18 -23.16
C GLU A 374 22.68 0.37 -21.99
N LEU A 375 22.99 -0.49 -21.02
CA LEU A 375 23.72 -0.12 -19.81
C LEU A 375 25.24 -0.07 -20.02
N ASN A 376 25.67 0.59 -21.10
CA ASN A 376 27.07 0.86 -21.40
C ASN A 376 27.33 2.38 -21.41
N GLU A 377 28.57 2.77 -21.16
CA GLU A 377 28.94 4.19 -20.99
C GLU A 377 28.66 5.04 -22.24
N GLU A 378 28.82 4.48 -23.43
CA GLU A 378 28.62 5.19 -24.71
C GLU A 378 27.14 5.54 -24.93
N GLU A 379 26.24 4.56 -24.83
CA GLU A 379 24.81 4.75 -25.03
C GLU A 379 24.19 5.67 -23.97
N ILE A 380 24.64 5.53 -22.72
CA ILE A 380 24.20 6.40 -21.63
C ILE A 380 24.70 7.83 -21.85
N TYR A 381 25.96 8.02 -22.24
CA TYR A 381 26.49 9.35 -22.56
C TYR A 381 25.73 10.00 -23.72
N ASN A 382 25.42 9.24 -24.76
CA ASN A 382 24.64 9.70 -25.91
C ASN A 382 23.25 10.18 -25.46
N TRP A 383 22.54 9.38 -24.65
CA TRP A 383 21.23 9.76 -24.11
C TRP A 383 21.30 11.02 -23.24
N ILE A 384 22.29 11.12 -22.35
CA ILE A 384 22.49 12.30 -21.49
C ILE A 384 22.72 13.54 -22.36
N SER A 385 23.59 13.45 -23.36
CA SER A 385 23.96 14.57 -24.23
C SER A 385 22.76 15.04 -25.06
N GLN A 386 22.00 14.13 -25.66
CA GLN A 386 20.79 14.45 -26.41
C GLN A 386 19.72 15.09 -25.52
N THR A 387 19.49 14.52 -24.33
CA THR A 387 18.50 15.05 -23.38
C THR A 387 18.87 16.46 -22.95
N ARG A 388 20.15 16.72 -22.65
CA ARG A 388 20.64 18.06 -22.28
C ARG A 388 20.45 19.09 -23.39
N GLU A 389 20.67 18.72 -24.66
CA GLU A 389 20.45 19.64 -25.77
C GLU A 389 18.96 19.92 -25.98
N SER A 390 18.10 18.90 -25.85
CA SER A 390 16.65 19.06 -26.05
C SER A 390 16.00 20.04 -25.07
N VAL A 391 16.48 20.11 -23.83
CA VAL A 391 15.93 21.00 -22.79
C VAL A 391 16.63 22.36 -22.72
N ARG A 392 17.64 22.58 -23.56
CA ARG A 392 18.44 23.82 -23.55
C ARG A 392 17.59 25.02 -23.92
N GLU A 393 16.70 24.85 -24.90
CA GLU A 393 15.76 25.89 -25.34
C GLU A 393 14.66 26.17 -24.30
N GLU A 394 14.39 25.21 -23.40
CA GLU A 394 13.49 25.38 -22.25
C GLU A 394 14.10 26.21 -21.10
N GLY A 395 15.35 26.68 -21.25
CA GLY A 395 16.03 27.47 -20.21
C GLY A 395 16.45 26.65 -18.99
N LEU A 396 16.54 25.32 -19.13
CA LEU A 396 16.90 24.40 -18.07
C LEU A 396 18.42 24.18 -17.98
N VAL A 397 18.92 24.05 -16.76
CA VAL A 397 20.32 23.73 -16.46
C VAL A 397 20.36 22.44 -15.66
N LEU A 398 21.23 21.52 -16.07
CA LEU A 398 21.47 20.28 -15.34
C LEU A 398 22.05 20.60 -13.96
N PHE A 399 21.32 20.22 -12.91
CA PHE A 399 21.74 20.39 -11.52
C PHE A 399 22.45 19.15 -11.00
N ASN A 400 21.93 17.96 -11.30
CA ASN A 400 22.54 16.70 -10.88
C ASN A 400 22.20 15.54 -11.83
N THR A 401 23.08 14.54 -11.87
CA THR A 401 22.87 13.25 -12.52
C THR A 401 22.75 12.19 -11.42
N LEU A 402 21.64 11.47 -11.41
CA LEU A 402 21.29 10.54 -10.34
C LEU A 402 21.28 9.13 -10.94
N TYR A 403 22.12 8.25 -10.42
CA TYR A 403 22.24 6.87 -10.87
C TYR A 403 21.44 6.01 -9.90
N TRP A 404 20.45 5.30 -10.38
CA TRP A 404 19.51 4.54 -9.55
C TRP A 404 19.54 3.05 -9.88
N TYR A 405 19.10 2.23 -8.93
CA TYR A 405 18.82 0.82 -9.12
C TYR A 405 17.59 0.39 -8.33
N LEU A 406 16.89 -0.63 -8.83
CA LEU A 406 15.84 -1.31 -8.09
C LEU A 406 16.46 -2.34 -7.15
N GLU A 407 16.27 -2.17 -5.84
CA GLU A 407 16.77 -3.10 -4.83
C GLU A 407 15.74 -4.19 -4.53
N GLU A 408 14.49 -3.82 -4.35
CA GLU A 408 13.40 -4.73 -4.00
C GLU A 408 12.10 -4.24 -4.66
N TYR A 409 11.21 -5.16 -4.99
CA TYR A 409 9.83 -4.82 -5.36
C TYR A 409 8.86 -5.91 -4.91
N SER A 410 7.58 -5.54 -4.81
CA SER A 410 6.46 -6.47 -4.69
C SER A 410 5.31 -5.98 -5.56
N CYS A 411 4.62 -6.89 -6.23
CA CYS A 411 3.41 -6.58 -6.97
C CYS A 411 2.33 -7.60 -6.59
N VAL A 412 1.17 -7.13 -6.14
CA VAL A 412 0.02 -7.98 -5.80
C VAL A 412 -1.23 -7.47 -6.50
N LEU A 413 -2.11 -8.38 -6.87
CA LEU A 413 -3.39 -8.06 -7.48
C LEU A 413 -4.43 -7.79 -6.39
N ILE A 414 -5.06 -6.63 -6.42
CA ILE A 414 -6.16 -6.27 -5.54
C ILE A 414 -7.47 -6.31 -6.36
N PRO A 415 -8.38 -7.25 -6.08
CA PRO A 415 -9.71 -7.26 -6.68
C PRO A 415 -10.64 -6.23 -6.00
N ARG A 416 -11.57 -5.65 -6.76
CA ARG A 416 -12.60 -4.75 -6.23
C ARG A 416 -13.58 -5.51 -5.34
N ASN A 417 -13.74 -5.07 -4.11
CA ASN A 417 -14.66 -5.62 -3.12
C ASN A 417 -15.87 -4.69 -2.96
N LYS A 418 -16.92 -4.96 -3.76
CA LYS A 418 -18.18 -4.19 -3.72
C LYS A 418 -18.93 -4.35 -2.39
N PRO A 419 -19.06 -5.55 -1.81
CA PRO A 419 -19.69 -5.70 -0.49
C PRO A 419 -19.02 -4.84 0.60
N TRP A 420 -17.68 -4.77 0.60
CA TRP A 420 -16.95 -3.88 1.50
C TRP A 420 -17.33 -2.41 1.26
N PHE A 421 -17.31 -1.94 0.01
CA PHE A 421 -17.65 -0.55 -0.29
C PHE A 421 -19.08 -0.20 0.14
N GLU A 422 -20.04 -1.08 -0.15
CA GLU A 422 -21.45 -0.93 0.25
C GLU A 422 -21.60 -0.83 1.76
N ALA A 423 -20.88 -1.67 2.52
CA ALA A 423 -20.92 -1.66 3.98
C ALA A 423 -20.34 -0.38 4.59
N VAL A 424 -19.25 0.16 4.03
CA VAL A 424 -18.60 1.37 4.58
C VAL A 424 -19.17 2.68 4.04
N PHE A 425 -19.89 2.66 2.92
CA PHE A 425 -20.42 3.85 2.26
C PHE A 425 -21.30 4.74 3.16
N PRO A 426 -22.19 4.22 4.03
CA PRO A 426 -22.96 5.05 4.96
C PRO A 426 -22.08 5.97 5.81
N MET A 427 -20.92 5.48 6.29
CA MET A 427 -19.98 6.29 7.07
C MET A 427 -19.30 7.38 6.22
N ILE A 428 -18.96 7.06 4.97
CA ILE A 428 -18.41 8.04 4.02
C ILE A 428 -19.43 9.15 3.76
N ARG A 429 -20.70 8.77 3.56
CA ARG A 429 -21.82 9.70 3.38
C ARG A 429 -21.99 10.62 4.56
N GLU A 430 -22.13 10.05 5.75
CA GLU A 430 -22.32 10.81 6.98
C GLU A 430 -21.18 11.81 7.20
N THR A 431 -19.93 11.39 6.96
CA THR A 431 -18.77 12.28 7.06
C THR A 431 -18.88 13.47 6.10
N TRP A 432 -19.31 13.23 4.86
CA TRP A 432 -19.53 14.31 3.89
C TRP A 432 -20.65 15.26 4.31
N ASP A 433 -21.76 14.73 4.83
CA ASP A 433 -22.88 15.55 5.29
C ASP A 433 -22.46 16.42 6.49
N ILE A 434 -21.62 15.89 7.39
CA ILE A 434 -20.98 16.67 8.47
C ILE A 434 -20.11 17.79 7.90
N ILE A 435 -19.28 17.51 6.88
CA ILE A 435 -18.47 18.53 6.22
C ILE A 435 -19.34 19.65 5.64
N LEU A 436 -20.40 19.30 4.91
CA LEU A 436 -21.32 20.30 4.33
C LEU A 436 -21.99 21.16 5.39
N LYS A 437 -22.38 20.56 6.52
CA LYS A 437 -22.98 21.26 7.65
C LYS A 437 -21.98 22.19 8.35
N GLU A 438 -20.82 21.67 8.73
CA GLU A 438 -19.81 22.41 9.50
C GLU A 438 -19.09 23.49 8.66
N ARG A 439 -19.08 23.37 7.32
CA ARG A 439 -18.68 24.47 6.42
C ARG A 439 -19.49 25.74 6.62
N VAL A 440 -20.76 25.62 7.01
CA VAL A 440 -21.69 26.74 7.21
C VAL A 440 -21.80 27.14 8.68
N GLU A 441 -21.92 26.15 9.57
CA GLU A 441 -22.14 26.38 11.01
C GLU A 441 -20.85 26.68 11.79
N GLY A 442 -19.69 26.33 11.24
CA GLY A 442 -18.37 26.47 11.87
C GLY A 442 -17.73 25.12 12.21
N PHE A 443 -16.40 25.04 12.08
CA PHE A 443 -15.62 23.79 12.17
C PHE A 443 -14.39 23.87 13.10
N GLU A 444 -14.22 24.96 13.86
CA GLU A 444 -13.04 25.21 14.69
C GLU A 444 -12.85 24.16 15.81
N HIS A 445 -13.92 23.53 16.28
CA HIS A 445 -13.87 22.44 17.25
C HIS A 445 -13.18 21.18 16.72
N ARG A 446 -13.05 21.04 15.40
CA ARG A 446 -12.33 19.94 14.73
C ARG A 446 -10.83 20.20 14.59
N SER A 447 -10.35 21.42 14.90
CA SER A 447 -8.95 21.80 14.69
C SER A 447 -7.97 20.90 15.47
N PRO A 448 -6.76 20.63 14.92
CA PRO A 448 -5.77 19.85 15.62
C PRO A 448 -5.39 20.48 16.96
N LYS A 449 -5.58 19.74 18.05
CA LYS A 449 -5.16 20.21 19.39
C LYS A 449 -3.63 20.26 19.45
N LYS A 450 -3.07 21.45 19.70
CA LYS A 450 -1.63 21.60 19.93
C LYS A 450 -1.25 20.79 21.18
N LYS A 451 -0.34 19.83 21.04
CA LYS A 451 0.30 19.22 22.21
C LYS A 451 1.10 20.30 22.94
N GLU A 452 0.77 20.55 24.20
CA GLU A 452 1.62 21.38 25.05
C GLU A 452 3.00 20.74 25.11
N LYS A 453 4.03 21.49 24.71
CA LYS A 453 5.41 21.05 24.91
C LYS A 453 5.63 21.02 26.43
N LYS A 454 5.82 19.84 27.02
CA LYS A 454 6.38 19.75 28.37
C LYS A 454 7.72 20.49 28.33
N ILE A 455 7.81 21.60 29.05
CA ILE A 455 9.07 22.31 29.26
C ILE A 455 9.95 21.36 30.06
N VAL A 456 10.92 20.73 29.40
CA VAL A 456 12.00 20.01 30.09
C VAL A 456 12.96 21.10 30.56
N ASN A 457 12.99 21.34 31.88
CA ASN A 457 13.99 22.22 32.47
C ASN A 457 15.35 21.50 32.44
N THR A 458 16.17 21.80 31.43
CA THR A 458 17.54 21.32 31.37
C THR A 458 18.43 22.25 32.20
N ILE A 459 18.96 21.75 33.32
CA ILE A 459 20.01 22.43 34.08
C ILE A 459 21.35 21.82 33.68
N VAL A 460 22.24 22.64 33.12
CA VAL A 460 23.64 22.26 32.86
C VAL A 460 24.44 22.61 34.11
N THR A 461 24.96 21.61 34.80
CA THR A 461 25.92 21.82 35.90
C THR A 461 27.32 21.42 35.42
N SER A 462 28.28 22.33 35.57
CA SER A 462 29.70 22.09 35.34
C SER A 462 30.40 21.75 36.65
N ASP A 463 31.10 20.62 36.71
CA ASP A 463 31.99 20.32 37.84
C ASP A 463 33.38 20.96 37.65
N VAL A 464 34.17 20.99 38.73
CA VAL A 464 35.54 21.57 38.77
C VAL A 464 36.54 20.76 37.92
N SER A 465 36.11 19.64 37.33
CA SER A 465 36.86 18.82 36.38
C SER A 465 36.47 19.02 34.91
N GLY A 466 35.57 19.97 34.62
CA GLY A 466 35.23 20.35 33.23
C GLY A 466 34.29 19.38 32.52
N ASN A 467 33.64 18.46 33.24
CA ASN A 467 32.60 17.61 32.67
C ASN A 467 31.23 18.25 32.86
N SER A 468 30.48 18.36 31.76
CA SER A 468 29.09 18.83 31.74
C SER A 468 28.13 17.65 31.79
N TYR A 469 27.26 17.61 32.79
CA TYR A 469 26.19 16.61 32.88
C TYR A 469 24.83 17.25 32.59
N THR A 470 24.00 16.55 31.82
CA THR A 470 22.62 16.92 31.52
C THR A 470 21.71 16.10 32.43
N ILE A 471 20.98 16.74 33.33
CA ILE A 471 19.99 16.07 34.18
C ILE A 471 18.60 16.43 33.66
N GLU A 472 17.85 15.41 33.24
CA GLU A 472 16.44 15.54 32.85
C GLU A 472 15.53 15.05 33.99
N ASN A 473 14.40 15.74 34.20
CA ASN A 473 13.37 15.42 35.22
C ASN A 473 13.81 15.54 36.69
N LEU A 474 14.45 16.65 37.06
CA LEU A 474 14.67 16.99 38.47
C LEU A 474 13.35 17.45 39.12
N ASN A 475 12.78 16.60 39.99
CA ASN A 475 11.60 16.95 40.78
C ASN A 475 12.00 17.98 41.86
N MET A 476 11.67 19.25 41.62
CA MET A 476 12.07 20.39 42.47
C MET A 476 11.21 20.59 43.73
N ASP A 477 10.41 19.61 44.15
CA ASP A 477 9.60 19.68 45.36
C ASP A 477 10.38 19.29 46.63
N ARG A 478 11.47 20.01 46.92
CA ARG A 478 12.07 20.02 48.25
C ARG A 478 12.52 21.43 48.63
N THR A 479 11.66 22.12 49.37
CA THR A 479 12.02 23.27 50.22
C THR A 479 13.13 22.87 51.17
N PHE A 480 14.34 23.40 50.95
CA PHE A 480 15.46 23.21 51.87
C PHE A 480 15.29 24.10 53.11
N CYS A 481 15.19 23.46 54.27
CA CYS A 481 15.20 24.12 55.57
C CYS A 481 16.67 24.41 55.97
N LEU A 482 17.03 25.69 56.08
CA LEU A 482 18.35 26.12 56.54
C LEU A 482 18.47 25.88 58.05
N VAL A 483 19.31 24.92 58.45
CA VAL A 483 19.79 24.82 59.83
C VAL A 483 21.19 25.43 59.90
N LYS A 484 21.30 26.51 60.66
CA LYS A 484 22.56 27.18 60.99
C LYS A 484 23.26 26.35 62.08
N LEU A 485 24.43 25.80 61.79
CA LEU A 485 25.35 25.30 62.82
C LEU A 485 26.47 26.32 62.98
N GLY A 486 26.69 26.73 64.23
CA GLY A 486 27.79 27.59 64.66
C GLY A 486 29.07 26.82 64.94
#